data_AF-A0A151LBD3-F1
#
_entry.id   AF-A0A151LBD3-F1
#
_cell.length_a   1.000
_cell.length_b   1.000
_cell.length_c   1.000
_cell.angle_alpha   90.00
_cell.angle_beta   90.00
_cell.angle_gamma   90.00
#
_symmetry.space_group_name_H-M   'P 1'
#
loop_
_entity.id
_entity.type
_entity.pdbx_description
1 polymer ?
#
loop_
_entity_poly.entity_id
_entity_poly.type
_entity_poly.pdbx_seq_one_letter_code
_entity_poly.pdbx_strand_id
1 'polypeptide(L)'
;MKKYIYIYFFFITITINNLLRNNTSKCVSIERRKNKAYINYGIGYNRPANKITKRRCKRIKLCKNDLIDIGALKKPINVAIFGSTGSIGTNALNIIRECNKIENIFNVKALYVNKSVNELYEQAREFLPEYLCIHDKSKYEELKELLKSIKDYKPKILCGDEGMKEICSSNSIDKIVIGIDSFQGLYSTMYAIMNNKIVALANKESIVSAGFFLKKLLNIHKNAKVIPVDSEHSAIFQCLDNNKVLKTKCLQDNFSKINNINKIFLCSSGGPFQNLTIDQLKNVTSENALKHPKWKMGKKITIDSATMMNKGLEVIETHFLFDIDYKDIEVIVHKECIIHSCVEFIDKSVISQMYYPDMQIPILYSLTWPDRIKTNLKPLDLAQVSTLTFHKPSLEHFPCIKLAYQAGIKGNFYPTVLNASNEIANNLFLNNKIKYFDISSIISQVLESFNSQKVSENSEDLMNQILQIHSWAKEKATDIYNKHNYS
;
A
#
# COMPACT_ATOMS: atom_id res chain seq x y z
N MET A 1 27.33 19.27 -18.94
CA MET A 1 28.69 18.81 -18.57
C MET A 1 28.63 17.95 -17.29
N LYS A 2 28.56 16.63 -17.49
CA LYS A 2 29.04 15.53 -16.62
C LYS A 2 29.00 15.69 -15.08
N LYS A 3 27.82 15.53 -14.45
CA LYS A 3 27.72 15.05 -13.06
C LYS A 3 27.75 13.52 -13.08
N TYR A 4 28.91 12.93 -12.82
CA TYR A 4 29.02 11.50 -12.49
C TYR A 4 29.47 11.41 -11.04
N ILE A 5 28.58 10.96 -10.17
CA ILE A 5 28.90 10.58 -8.80
C ILE A 5 28.96 9.05 -8.81
N TYR A 6 30.15 8.49 -8.65
CA TYR A 6 30.37 7.05 -8.66
C TYR A 6 30.39 6.54 -7.22
N ILE A 7 29.45 5.66 -6.87
CA ILE A 7 29.55 4.87 -5.64
C ILE A 7 30.52 3.73 -5.93
N TYR A 8 31.70 3.82 -5.36
CA TYR A 8 32.59 2.69 -5.18
C TYR A 8 32.98 2.54 -3.71
N PHE A 9 32.14 2.99 -2.77
CA PHE A 9 32.50 2.97 -1.35
C PHE A 9 32.59 1.55 -0.78
N PHE A 10 31.78 0.56 -1.19
CA PHE A 10 31.74 -0.73 -0.50
C PHE A 10 32.95 -1.65 -0.81
N PHE A 11 33.31 -1.81 -2.09
CA PHE A 11 34.48 -2.62 -2.48
C PHE A 11 35.81 -1.92 -2.21
N ILE A 12 35.86 -0.59 -2.36
CA ILE A 12 37.05 0.17 -1.99
C ILE A 12 37.26 0.11 -0.48
N THR A 13 36.23 0.14 0.37
CA THR A 13 36.42 0.10 1.83
C THR A 13 37.02 -1.23 2.29
N ILE A 14 36.68 -2.37 1.68
CA ILE A 14 37.28 -3.67 2.06
C ILE A 14 38.73 -3.77 1.60
N THR A 15 39.06 -3.34 0.37
CA THR A 15 40.43 -3.38 -0.13
C THR A 15 41.31 -2.28 0.48
N ILE A 16 40.77 -1.08 0.74
CA ILE A 16 41.44 0.01 1.44
C ILE A 16 41.61 -0.30 2.93
N ASN A 17 40.60 -0.85 3.64
CA ASN A 17 40.79 -1.24 5.05
C ASN A 17 41.81 -2.37 5.18
N ASN A 18 41.85 -3.33 4.26
CA ASN A 18 42.91 -4.34 4.25
C ASN A 18 44.29 -3.77 3.91
N LEU A 19 44.38 -2.67 3.13
CA LEU A 19 45.64 -1.96 2.83
C LEU A 19 46.07 -0.93 3.90
N LEU A 20 45.14 -0.45 4.72
CA LEU A 20 45.33 0.56 5.78
C LEU A 20 45.52 -0.04 7.18
N ARG A 21 45.31 -1.36 7.36
CA ARG A 21 45.40 -2.04 8.66
C ARG A 21 46.70 -1.82 9.45
N ASN A 22 47.77 -1.34 8.82
CA ASN A 22 49.09 -1.22 9.47
C ASN A 22 49.83 0.13 9.32
N ASN A 23 49.26 1.26 8.84
CA ASN A 23 49.98 2.55 8.90
C ASN A 23 49.11 3.79 8.57
N THR A 24 49.22 4.85 9.39
CA THR A 24 48.41 6.09 9.42
C THR A 24 48.74 7.15 8.35
N SER A 25 49.58 6.82 7.36
CA SER A 25 50.13 7.80 6.41
C SER A 25 50.00 7.36 4.94
N LYS A 26 48.84 6.84 4.54
CA LYS A 26 48.52 6.56 3.13
C LYS A 26 47.37 7.44 2.65
N CYS A 27 47.59 8.16 1.55
CA CYS A 27 46.57 8.98 0.89
C CYS A 27 46.06 8.28 -0.37
N VAL A 28 44.74 8.33 -0.61
CA VAL A 28 44.11 7.84 -1.84
C VAL A 28 43.41 9.00 -2.54
N SER A 29 43.62 9.13 -3.85
CA SER A 29 42.94 10.13 -4.69
C SER A 29 42.49 9.52 -6.00
N ILE A 30 41.44 10.09 -6.60
CA ILE A 30 40.90 9.67 -7.88
C ILE A 30 41.22 10.74 -8.92
N GLU A 31 41.91 10.37 -10.00
CA GLU A 31 42.27 11.29 -11.09
C GLU A 31 41.56 10.87 -12.39
N ARG A 32 40.90 11.83 -13.04
CA ARG A 32 40.24 11.63 -14.34
C ARG A 32 41.09 12.21 -15.46
N ARG A 33 41.32 11.44 -16.53
CA ARG A 33 41.88 11.94 -17.79
C ARG A 33 41.07 11.43 -18.97
N LYS A 34 40.42 12.35 -19.71
CA LYS A 34 39.53 12.04 -20.84
C LYS A 34 38.49 10.96 -20.44
N ASN A 35 38.46 9.80 -21.13
CA ASN A 35 37.55 8.67 -20.89
C ASN A 35 38.14 7.59 -19.96
N LYS A 36 39.16 7.91 -19.16
CA LYS A 36 39.82 6.97 -18.24
C LYS A 36 39.79 7.50 -16.81
N ALA A 37 39.54 6.61 -15.86
CA ALA A 37 39.61 6.88 -14.43
C ALA A 37 40.76 6.08 -13.82
N TYR A 38 41.43 6.69 -12.85
CA TYR A 38 42.60 6.12 -12.17
C TYR A 38 42.47 6.28 -10.67
N ILE A 39 42.82 5.23 -9.93
CA ILE A 39 43.04 5.30 -8.48
C ILE A 39 44.54 5.48 -8.26
N ASN A 40 44.87 6.56 -7.57
CA ASN A 40 46.22 6.92 -7.16
C ASN A 40 46.34 6.65 -5.66
N TYR A 41 47.27 5.79 -5.25
CA TYR A 41 47.56 5.54 -3.83
C TYR A 41 49.05 5.63 -3.56
N GLY A 42 49.41 6.16 -2.39
CA GLY A 42 50.81 6.35 -1.98
C GLY A 42 50.95 6.72 -0.51
N ILE A 43 52.19 6.77 -0.04
CA ILE A 43 52.53 7.22 1.32
C ILE A 43 52.65 8.74 1.30
N GLY A 44 51.84 9.44 2.11
CA GLY A 44 51.80 10.90 2.17
C GLY A 44 51.74 11.39 3.61
N TYR A 45 52.51 12.43 3.93
CA TYR A 45 52.43 13.14 5.21
C TYR A 45 51.30 14.17 5.15
N ASN A 46 50.46 14.22 6.19
CA ASN A 46 49.39 15.19 6.35
C ASN A 46 49.93 16.63 6.29
N ARG A 47 49.62 17.35 5.21
CA ARG A 47 49.59 18.81 5.18
C ARG A 47 48.30 19.28 4.51
N PRO A 48 47.70 20.39 4.97
CA PRO A 48 46.48 20.91 4.37
C PRO A 48 46.81 21.45 2.96
N ALA A 49 45.97 21.08 1.99
CA ALA A 49 46.06 21.34 0.54
C ALA A 49 46.81 20.30 -0.32
N ASN A 50 46.07 19.26 -0.75
CA ASN A 50 45.99 18.77 -2.14
C ASN A 50 47.25 18.66 -3.04
N LYS A 51 48.38 18.15 -2.56
CA LYS A 51 49.43 17.61 -3.46
C LYS A 51 50.11 16.36 -2.89
N ILE A 52 49.71 15.19 -3.41
CA ILE A 52 50.52 13.96 -3.29
C ILE A 52 51.81 14.19 -4.11
N THR A 53 52.96 14.19 -3.45
CA THR A 53 54.26 14.22 -4.15
C THR A 53 54.41 12.97 -5.02
N LYS A 54 54.51 13.16 -6.35
CA LYS A 54 54.54 12.12 -7.41
C LYS A 54 55.57 10.98 -7.24
N ARG A 55 56.51 11.08 -6.29
CA ARG A 55 57.68 10.18 -6.21
C ARG A 55 57.38 8.75 -5.72
N ARG A 56 56.22 8.44 -5.12
CA ARG A 56 55.84 7.06 -4.70
C ARG A 56 54.33 6.78 -4.83
N CYS A 57 53.76 7.05 -6.01
CA CYS A 57 52.34 6.79 -6.27
C CYS A 57 52.18 5.60 -7.23
N LYS A 58 51.52 4.52 -6.78
CA LYS A 58 51.10 3.44 -7.67
C LYS A 58 49.75 3.82 -8.29
N ARG A 59 49.63 3.61 -9.61
CA ARG A 59 48.47 3.99 -10.41
C ARG A 59 47.80 2.76 -10.97
N ILE A 60 46.52 2.55 -10.64
CA ILE A 60 45.71 1.50 -11.24
C ILE A 60 44.78 2.14 -12.26
N LYS A 61 44.83 1.65 -13.51
CA LYS A 61 43.92 2.05 -14.59
C LYS A 61 42.67 1.18 -14.51
N LEU A 62 41.51 1.80 -14.39
CA LEU A 62 40.24 1.08 -14.47
C LEU A 62 39.95 0.79 -15.95
N CYS A 63 39.75 -0.49 -16.32
CA CYS A 63 39.39 -0.85 -17.70
C CYS A 63 37.93 -0.46 -17.98
N LYS A 64 37.60 -0.29 -19.26
CA LYS A 64 36.23 0.10 -19.68
C LYS A 64 35.17 -0.93 -19.23
N ASN A 65 35.57 -2.19 -19.07
CA ASN A 65 34.72 -3.28 -18.59
C ASN A 65 34.58 -3.33 -17.06
N ASP A 66 35.44 -2.61 -16.32
CA ASP A 66 35.36 -2.46 -14.85
C ASP A 66 34.58 -1.19 -14.44
N LEU A 67 34.11 -0.43 -15.44
CA LEU A 67 33.35 0.80 -15.27
C LEU A 67 31.88 0.52 -15.59
N ILE A 68 31.06 0.34 -14.56
CA ILE A 68 29.61 0.27 -14.73
C ILE A 68 29.10 1.69 -14.94
N ASP A 69 28.54 1.95 -16.12
CA ASP A 69 27.84 3.20 -16.41
C ASP A 69 26.46 3.17 -15.75
N ILE A 70 26.38 3.69 -14.52
CA ILE A 70 25.14 3.77 -13.73
C ILE A 70 24.19 4.86 -14.26
N GLY A 71 24.57 5.59 -15.31
CA GLY A 71 23.83 6.75 -15.80
C GLY A 71 22.63 6.44 -16.70
N ALA A 72 22.39 5.18 -17.12
CA ALA A 72 21.48 4.93 -18.24
C ALA A 72 20.78 3.56 -18.31
N LEU A 73 20.55 2.82 -17.22
CA LEU A 73 19.64 1.67 -17.23
C LEU A 73 18.86 1.58 -15.91
N LYS A 74 17.90 2.48 -15.69
CA LYS A 74 16.81 2.15 -14.77
C LYS A 74 16.06 0.99 -15.41
N LYS A 75 16.15 -0.21 -14.83
CA LYS A 75 15.34 -1.35 -15.25
C LYS A 75 13.87 -0.89 -15.19
N PRO A 76 13.08 -1.06 -16.27
CA PRO A 76 11.67 -0.70 -16.23
C PRO A 76 10.97 -1.47 -15.12
N ILE A 77 10.08 -0.80 -14.40
CA ILE A 77 9.28 -1.37 -13.33
C ILE A 77 8.10 -2.11 -13.98
N ASN A 78 8.11 -3.44 -13.91
CA ASN A 78 7.05 -4.24 -14.49
C ASN A 78 5.90 -4.42 -13.50
N VAL A 79 4.71 -3.99 -13.89
CA VAL A 79 3.54 -3.90 -13.00
C VAL A 79 2.35 -4.66 -13.56
N ALA A 80 1.66 -5.41 -12.70
CA ALA A 80 0.30 -5.89 -12.94
C ALA A 80 -0.71 -5.04 -12.18
N ILE A 81 -1.87 -4.76 -12.77
CA ILE A 81 -2.96 -4.03 -12.14
C ILE A 81 -4.18 -4.94 -12.01
N PHE A 82 -4.51 -5.35 -10.78
CA PHE A 82 -5.68 -6.14 -10.46
C PHE A 82 -6.83 -5.22 -10.03
N GLY A 83 -7.98 -5.33 -10.68
CA GLY A 83 -9.07 -4.36 -10.56
C GLY A 83 -8.80 -3.08 -11.36
N SER A 84 -8.25 -3.19 -12.58
CA SER A 84 -7.76 -2.03 -13.35
C SER A 84 -8.84 -1.02 -13.75
N THR A 85 -10.11 -1.39 -13.75
CA THR A 85 -11.25 -0.50 -14.05
C THR A 85 -11.90 0.11 -12.80
N GLY A 86 -11.47 -0.30 -11.61
CA GLY A 86 -11.88 0.32 -10.35
C GLY A 86 -11.20 1.67 -10.10
N SER A 87 -11.56 2.32 -8.98
CA SER A 87 -10.97 3.62 -8.59
C SER A 87 -9.44 3.54 -8.45
N ILE A 88 -8.92 2.53 -7.75
CA ILE A 88 -7.47 2.34 -7.58
C ILE A 88 -6.81 2.03 -8.91
N GLY A 89 -7.37 1.12 -9.70
CA GLY A 89 -6.82 0.72 -10.99
C GLY A 89 -6.71 1.86 -11.99
N THR A 90 -7.77 2.66 -12.10
CA THR A 90 -7.80 3.83 -12.99
C THR A 90 -6.81 4.91 -12.53
N ASN A 91 -6.74 5.22 -11.22
CA ASN A 91 -5.72 6.13 -10.69
C ASN A 91 -4.29 5.60 -10.91
N ALA A 92 -4.06 4.29 -10.79
CA ALA A 92 -2.76 3.67 -11.05
C ALA A 92 -2.34 3.83 -12.51
N LEU A 93 -3.24 3.53 -13.45
CA LEU A 93 -2.97 3.71 -14.88
C LEU A 93 -2.79 5.18 -15.24
N ASN A 94 -3.55 6.09 -14.61
CA ASN A 94 -3.38 7.54 -14.80
C ASN A 94 -1.98 8.00 -14.38
N ILE A 95 -1.53 7.68 -13.16
CA ILE A 95 -0.22 8.14 -12.69
C ILE A 95 0.93 7.46 -13.45
N ILE A 96 0.76 6.19 -13.85
CA ILE A 96 1.73 5.49 -14.71
C ILE A 96 1.86 6.20 -16.06
N ARG A 97 0.74 6.54 -16.70
CA ARG A 97 0.70 7.27 -17.98
C ARG A 97 1.42 8.61 -17.86
N GLU A 98 1.08 9.42 -16.86
CA GLU A 98 1.66 10.75 -16.69
C GLU A 98 3.16 10.69 -16.35
N CYS A 99 3.60 9.71 -15.58
CA CYS A 99 5.03 9.50 -15.32
C CYS A 99 5.79 9.04 -16.57
N ASN A 100 5.23 8.12 -17.36
CA ASN A 100 5.84 7.61 -18.59
C ASN A 100 5.98 8.68 -19.68
N LYS A 101 5.11 9.71 -19.69
CA LYS A 101 5.28 10.90 -20.54
C LYS A 101 6.55 11.71 -20.20
N ILE A 102 7.02 11.64 -18.95
CA ILE A 102 8.23 12.33 -18.49
C ILE A 102 9.46 11.45 -18.75
N GLU A 103 9.41 10.21 -18.28
CA GLU A 103 10.47 9.20 -18.42
C GLU A 103 9.80 7.83 -18.47
N ASN A 104 10.08 7.04 -19.51
CA ASN A 104 9.48 5.72 -19.68
C ASN A 104 10.03 4.72 -18.65
N ILE A 105 9.37 4.62 -17.49
CA ILE A 105 9.83 3.87 -16.31
C ILE A 105 8.96 2.65 -16.06
N PHE A 106 7.66 2.72 -16.34
CA PHE A 106 6.72 1.64 -16.03
C PHE A 106 6.34 0.84 -17.27
N ASN A 107 6.33 -0.48 -17.13
CA ASN A 107 5.74 -1.38 -18.11
C ASN A 107 4.52 -2.06 -17.49
N VAL A 108 3.32 -1.74 -17.99
CA VAL A 108 2.09 -2.41 -17.56
C VAL A 108 2.04 -3.77 -18.25
N LYS A 109 2.38 -4.81 -17.49
CA LYS A 109 2.50 -6.18 -18.01
C LYS A 109 1.20 -6.94 -18.00
N ALA A 110 0.30 -6.63 -17.06
CA ALA A 110 -0.97 -7.35 -16.94
C ALA A 110 -2.09 -6.43 -16.46
N LEU A 111 -3.28 -6.62 -17.03
CA LEU A 111 -4.53 -6.04 -16.54
C LEU A 111 -5.52 -7.16 -16.21
N TYR A 112 -6.15 -7.05 -15.04
CA TYR A 112 -7.16 -7.98 -14.59
C TYR A 112 -8.40 -7.23 -14.09
N VAL A 113 -9.58 -7.62 -14.58
CA VAL A 113 -10.86 -7.02 -14.19
C VAL A 113 -11.91 -8.09 -13.96
N ASN A 114 -13.00 -7.72 -13.27
CA ASN A 114 -14.11 -8.64 -13.04
C ASN A 114 -14.93 -8.91 -14.33
N LYS A 115 -15.67 -7.88 -14.80
CA LYS A 115 -16.63 -8.00 -15.92
C LYS A 115 -16.63 -6.84 -16.92
N SER A 116 -15.88 -5.76 -16.64
CA SER A 116 -15.84 -4.55 -17.47
C SER A 116 -15.03 -4.73 -18.76
N VAL A 117 -15.55 -5.53 -19.68
CA VAL A 117 -14.83 -5.92 -20.91
C VAL A 117 -14.48 -4.74 -21.83
N ASN A 118 -15.40 -3.79 -22.03
CA ASN A 118 -15.16 -2.63 -22.89
C ASN A 118 -14.08 -1.70 -22.32
N GLU A 119 -14.14 -1.42 -21.01
CA GLU A 119 -13.14 -0.60 -20.34
C GLU A 119 -11.76 -1.29 -20.33
N LEU A 120 -11.72 -2.62 -20.15
CA LEU A 120 -10.48 -3.39 -20.28
C LEU A 120 -9.91 -3.34 -21.69
N TYR A 121 -10.75 -3.44 -22.73
CA TYR A 121 -10.32 -3.30 -24.12
C TYR A 121 -9.68 -1.92 -24.37
N GLU A 122 -10.31 -0.85 -23.91
CA GLU A 122 -9.78 0.51 -24.03
C GLU A 122 -8.43 0.68 -23.32
N GLN A 123 -8.28 0.11 -22.12
CA GLN A 123 -7.00 0.07 -21.42
C GLN A 123 -5.96 -0.78 -22.15
N ALA A 124 -6.35 -1.93 -22.70
CA ALA A 124 -5.45 -2.79 -23.47
C ALA A 124 -4.92 -2.09 -24.72
N ARG A 125 -5.78 -1.34 -25.43
CA ARG A 125 -5.40 -0.55 -26.62
C ARG A 125 -4.35 0.50 -26.31
N GLU A 126 -4.40 1.10 -25.13
CA GLU A 126 -3.43 2.11 -24.72
C GLU A 126 -2.12 1.50 -24.21
N PHE A 127 -2.21 0.55 -23.27
CA PHE A 127 -1.04 0.07 -22.51
C PHE A 127 -0.38 -1.18 -23.10
N LEU A 128 -1.05 -1.86 -24.03
CA LEU A 128 -0.58 -3.07 -24.72
C LEU A 128 0.05 -4.13 -23.77
N PRO A 129 -0.61 -4.51 -22.67
CA PRO A 129 -0.04 -5.43 -21.69
C PRO A 129 0.20 -6.83 -22.27
N GLU A 130 1.19 -7.54 -21.74
CA GLU A 130 1.50 -8.92 -22.13
C GLU A 130 0.37 -9.90 -21.76
N TYR A 131 -0.35 -9.62 -20.68
CA TYR A 131 -1.45 -10.44 -20.16
C TYR A 131 -2.74 -9.62 -20.00
N LEU A 132 -3.87 -10.22 -20.37
CA LEU A 132 -5.20 -9.69 -20.08
C LEU A 132 -6.02 -10.79 -19.42
N CYS A 133 -6.65 -10.50 -18.29
CA CYS A 133 -7.50 -11.45 -17.60
C CYS A 133 -8.87 -10.84 -17.29
N ILE A 134 -9.92 -11.59 -17.59
CA ILE A 134 -11.30 -11.27 -17.24
C ILE A 134 -11.81 -12.36 -16.28
N HIS A 135 -12.33 -11.96 -15.12
CA HIS A 135 -12.77 -12.95 -14.13
C HIS A 135 -14.03 -13.67 -14.60
N ASP A 136 -15.02 -12.90 -15.08
CA ASP A 136 -16.29 -13.40 -15.58
C ASP A 136 -16.10 -14.14 -16.92
N LYS A 137 -16.23 -15.47 -16.85
CA LYS A 137 -16.09 -16.37 -18.00
C LYS A 137 -17.06 -16.03 -19.14
N SER A 138 -18.23 -15.48 -18.85
CA SER A 138 -19.20 -15.09 -19.87
C SER A 138 -18.68 -13.97 -20.79
N LYS A 139 -17.68 -13.21 -20.33
CA LYS A 139 -17.07 -12.08 -21.07
C LYS A 139 -15.78 -12.45 -21.82
N TYR A 140 -15.31 -13.68 -21.69
CA TYR A 140 -14.02 -14.12 -22.23
C TYR A 140 -13.95 -14.08 -23.76
N GLU A 141 -14.95 -14.62 -24.45
CA GLU A 141 -14.96 -14.60 -25.93
C GLU A 141 -15.21 -13.19 -26.49
N GLU A 142 -16.05 -12.38 -25.83
CA GLU A 142 -16.25 -10.97 -26.16
C GLU A 142 -14.93 -10.18 -26.12
N LEU A 143 -14.11 -10.40 -25.08
CA LEU A 143 -12.79 -9.78 -24.96
C LEU A 143 -11.87 -10.17 -26.13
N LYS A 144 -11.81 -11.46 -26.50
CA LYS A 144 -10.98 -11.93 -27.61
C LYS A 144 -11.34 -11.26 -28.92
N GLU A 145 -12.63 -11.16 -29.23
CA GLU A 145 -13.10 -10.54 -30.47
C GLU A 145 -12.73 -9.06 -30.53
N LEU A 146 -12.93 -8.31 -29.44
CA LEU A 146 -12.55 -6.90 -29.37
C LEU A 146 -11.05 -6.67 -29.62
N LEU A 147 -10.20 -7.52 -29.03
CA LEU A 147 -8.75 -7.38 -29.11
C LEU A 147 -8.17 -7.61 -30.52
N LYS A 148 -8.87 -8.32 -31.41
CA LYS A 148 -8.44 -8.51 -32.82
C LYS A 148 -8.30 -7.19 -33.58
N SER A 149 -9.00 -6.13 -33.13
CA SER A 149 -8.93 -4.80 -33.75
C SER A 149 -7.62 -4.05 -33.45
N ILE A 150 -6.84 -4.48 -32.45
CA ILE A 150 -5.57 -3.84 -32.08
C ILE A 150 -4.45 -4.45 -32.94
N LYS A 151 -3.84 -3.63 -33.81
CA LYS A 151 -2.77 -4.05 -34.72
C LYS A 151 -1.49 -4.41 -33.94
N ASP A 152 -0.76 -5.40 -34.44
CA ASP A 152 0.55 -5.85 -33.92
C ASP A 152 0.57 -6.22 -32.44
N TYR A 153 -0.59 -6.63 -31.90
CA TYR A 153 -0.75 -6.96 -30.49
C TYR A 153 -1.28 -8.39 -30.32
N LYS A 154 -0.52 -9.22 -29.59
CA LYS A 154 -0.83 -10.63 -29.33
C LYS A 154 -0.69 -10.94 -27.84
N PRO A 155 -1.59 -10.43 -26.98
CA PRO A 155 -1.52 -10.71 -25.55
C PRO A 155 -1.89 -12.16 -25.25
N LYS A 156 -1.47 -12.64 -24.09
CA LYS A 156 -2.05 -13.84 -23.50
C LYS A 156 -3.37 -13.49 -22.82
N ILE A 157 -4.48 -13.99 -23.38
CA ILE A 157 -5.83 -13.72 -22.88
C ILE A 157 -6.27 -14.86 -21.96
N LEU A 158 -6.44 -14.54 -20.69
CA LEU A 158 -6.70 -15.45 -19.59
C LEU A 158 -8.09 -15.23 -18.98
N CYS A 159 -8.54 -16.17 -18.16
CA CYS A 159 -9.87 -16.13 -17.53
C CYS A 159 -9.83 -16.60 -16.08
N GLY A 160 -10.65 -15.96 -15.24
CA GLY A 160 -10.93 -16.43 -13.87
C GLY A 160 -9.71 -16.49 -12.95
N ASP A 161 -9.83 -17.29 -11.91
CA ASP A 161 -8.79 -17.45 -10.89
C ASP A 161 -7.51 -18.08 -11.43
N GLU A 162 -7.62 -19.03 -12.36
CA GLU A 162 -6.44 -19.63 -13.00
C GLU A 162 -5.63 -18.60 -13.79
N GLY A 163 -6.30 -17.69 -14.49
CA GLY A 163 -5.64 -16.57 -15.15
C GLY A 163 -4.92 -15.64 -14.17
N MET A 164 -5.55 -15.33 -13.04
CA MET A 164 -4.94 -14.50 -11.99
C MET A 164 -3.71 -15.18 -11.37
N LYS A 165 -3.78 -16.50 -11.09
CA LYS A 165 -2.65 -17.29 -10.58
C LYS A 165 -1.49 -17.31 -11.57
N GLU A 166 -1.78 -17.45 -12.87
CA GLU A 166 -0.77 -17.45 -13.92
C GLU A 166 -0.06 -16.10 -14.05
N ILE A 167 -0.80 -14.99 -13.93
CA ILE A 167 -0.19 -13.66 -13.89
C ILE A 167 0.72 -13.54 -12.66
N CYS A 168 0.27 -13.98 -11.49
CA CYS A 168 1.08 -13.96 -10.27
C CYS A 168 2.39 -14.76 -10.39
N SER A 169 2.39 -15.88 -11.12
CA SER A 169 3.58 -16.72 -11.29
C SER A 169 4.54 -16.24 -12.37
N SER A 170 4.15 -15.24 -13.19
CA SER A 170 5.00 -14.74 -14.26
C SER A 170 6.27 -14.05 -13.75
N ASN A 171 7.43 -14.44 -14.28
CA ASN A 171 8.72 -13.84 -13.97
C ASN A 171 8.92 -12.45 -14.61
N SER A 172 8.05 -12.06 -15.56
CA SER A 172 8.12 -10.74 -16.20
C SER A 172 7.45 -9.64 -15.37
N ILE A 173 6.89 -9.96 -14.19
CA ILE A 173 6.14 -9.05 -13.33
C ILE A 173 6.82 -8.93 -11.97
N ASP A 174 7.15 -7.70 -11.57
CA ASP A 174 7.85 -7.40 -10.32
C ASP A 174 6.87 -6.95 -9.21
N LYS A 175 5.90 -6.10 -9.58
CA LYS A 175 4.94 -5.47 -8.66
C LYS A 175 3.50 -5.74 -9.08
N ILE A 176 2.60 -5.94 -8.12
CA ILE A 176 1.17 -6.12 -8.36
C ILE A 176 0.39 -5.11 -7.53
N VAL A 177 -0.41 -4.27 -8.19
CA VAL A 177 -1.39 -3.38 -7.54
C VAL A 177 -2.67 -4.16 -7.32
N ILE A 178 -3.10 -4.28 -6.06
CA ILE A 178 -4.35 -4.93 -5.68
C ILE A 178 -5.41 -3.84 -5.42
N GLY A 179 -6.18 -3.53 -6.46
CA GLY A 179 -7.33 -2.62 -6.43
C GLY A 179 -8.68 -3.35 -6.48
N ILE A 180 -8.71 -4.60 -6.00
CA ILE A 180 -9.93 -5.41 -5.87
C ILE A 180 -10.49 -5.20 -4.46
N ASP A 181 -11.76 -4.81 -4.37
CA ASP A 181 -12.44 -4.53 -3.11
C ASP A 181 -12.89 -5.81 -2.37
N SER A 182 -13.24 -5.64 -1.09
CA SER A 182 -13.82 -6.68 -0.21
C SER A 182 -12.93 -7.93 -0.05
N PHE A 183 -13.52 -9.02 0.48
CA PHE A 183 -12.81 -10.28 0.72
C PHE A 183 -12.20 -10.93 -0.54
N GLN A 184 -12.72 -10.64 -1.74
CA GLN A 184 -12.16 -11.18 -3.00
C GLN A 184 -10.71 -10.72 -3.24
N GLY A 185 -10.34 -9.53 -2.75
CA GLY A 185 -8.95 -9.03 -2.83
C GLY A 185 -7.94 -9.93 -2.12
N LEU A 186 -8.37 -10.67 -1.08
CA LEU A 186 -7.50 -11.52 -0.28
C LEU A 186 -6.91 -12.67 -1.09
N TYR A 187 -7.71 -13.28 -1.97
CA TYR A 187 -7.27 -14.41 -2.78
C TYR A 187 -6.11 -14.01 -3.68
N SER A 188 -6.24 -12.91 -4.41
CA SER A 188 -5.16 -12.41 -5.27
C SER A 188 -3.93 -11.92 -4.49
N THR A 189 -4.14 -11.34 -3.31
CA THR A 189 -3.07 -10.92 -2.40
C THR A 189 -2.24 -12.13 -1.94
N MET A 190 -2.91 -13.22 -1.55
CA MET A 190 -2.26 -14.47 -1.15
C MET A 190 -1.37 -15.01 -2.27
N TYR A 191 -1.88 -15.14 -3.50
CA TYR A 191 -1.08 -15.66 -4.63
C TYR A 191 0.08 -14.75 -5.02
N ALA A 192 -0.08 -13.43 -4.94
CA ALA A 192 1.01 -12.50 -5.17
C ALA A 192 2.13 -12.66 -4.12
N ILE A 193 1.78 -12.86 -2.85
CA ILE A 193 2.74 -13.15 -1.78
C ILE A 193 3.42 -14.50 -2.01
N MET A 194 2.65 -15.55 -2.36
CA MET A 194 3.20 -16.90 -2.62
C MET A 194 4.24 -16.90 -3.75
N ASN A 195 4.09 -16.01 -4.73
CA ASN A 195 5.03 -15.84 -5.84
C ASN A 195 6.08 -14.75 -5.59
N ASN A 196 6.32 -14.39 -4.32
CA ASN A 196 7.38 -13.47 -3.90
C ASN A 196 7.32 -12.07 -4.53
N LYS A 197 6.13 -11.60 -4.91
CA LYS A 197 5.94 -10.28 -5.52
C LYS A 197 5.99 -9.15 -4.49
N ILE A 198 6.21 -7.94 -4.98
CA ILE A 198 5.88 -6.72 -4.24
C ILE A 198 4.40 -6.43 -4.47
N VAL A 199 3.62 -6.42 -3.40
CA VAL A 199 2.17 -6.26 -3.42
C VAL A 199 1.84 -4.85 -2.95
N ALA A 200 1.43 -3.99 -3.88
CA ALA A 200 0.88 -2.66 -3.59
C ALA A 200 -0.61 -2.84 -3.21
N LEU A 201 -0.88 -2.92 -1.92
CA LEU A 201 -2.17 -3.37 -1.39
C LEU A 201 -3.04 -2.16 -0.97
N ALA A 202 -4.15 -1.95 -1.67
CA ALA A 202 -5.16 -0.94 -1.32
C ALA A 202 -6.37 -1.52 -0.57
N ASN A 203 -6.52 -2.85 -0.59
CA ASN A 203 -7.64 -3.54 0.03
C ASN A 203 -7.38 -3.78 1.53
N LYS A 204 -7.90 -2.86 2.36
CA LYS A 204 -7.79 -2.94 3.83
C LYS A 204 -8.51 -4.15 4.41
N GLU A 205 -9.62 -4.57 3.81
CA GLU A 205 -10.45 -5.68 4.28
C GLU A 205 -9.67 -7.01 4.33
N SER A 206 -8.73 -7.23 3.40
CA SER A 206 -7.81 -8.37 3.42
C SER A 206 -6.91 -8.37 4.66
N ILE A 207 -6.38 -7.20 5.04
CA ILE A 207 -5.51 -7.07 6.21
C ILE A 207 -6.32 -7.23 7.49
N VAL A 208 -7.48 -6.58 7.58
CA VAL A 208 -8.36 -6.69 8.75
C VAL A 208 -8.83 -8.12 8.96
N SER A 209 -9.30 -8.79 7.91
CA SER A 209 -9.90 -10.11 8.02
C SER A 209 -8.87 -11.25 8.13
N ALA A 210 -7.67 -11.05 7.61
CA ALA A 210 -6.66 -12.11 7.48
C ALA A 210 -5.26 -11.68 7.92
N GLY A 211 -5.13 -10.67 8.79
CA GLY A 211 -3.84 -10.12 9.23
C GLY A 211 -2.85 -11.19 9.70
N PHE A 212 -3.25 -12.06 10.64
CA PHE A 212 -2.40 -13.15 11.12
C PHE A 212 -2.01 -14.16 10.03
N PHE A 213 -2.92 -14.45 9.10
CA PHE A 213 -2.65 -15.31 7.95
C PHE A 213 -1.60 -14.67 7.02
N LEU A 214 -1.76 -13.38 6.69
CA LEU A 214 -0.79 -12.64 5.88
C LEU A 214 0.58 -12.54 6.56
N LYS A 215 0.64 -12.34 7.89
CA LYS A 215 1.89 -12.38 8.66
C LYS A 215 2.58 -13.75 8.51
N LYS A 216 1.84 -14.85 8.69
CA LYS A 216 2.35 -16.22 8.53
C LYS A 216 2.86 -16.45 7.10
N LEU A 217 2.11 -16.03 6.09
CA LEU A 217 2.45 -16.20 4.69
C LEU A 217 3.71 -15.40 4.30
N LEU A 218 3.85 -14.15 4.78
CA LEU A 218 5.03 -13.32 4.55
C LEU A 218 6.29 -13.82 5.25
N ASN A 219 6.15 -14.58 6.34
CA ASN A 219 7.25 -15.26 7.01
C ASN A 219 7.77 -16.46 6.18
N ILE A 220 6.85 -17.22 5.56
CA ILE A 220 7.18 -18.31 4.63
C ILE A 220 7.82 -17.74 3.35
N HIS A 221 7.17 -16.75 2.73
CA HIS A 221 7.60 -16.13 1.48
C HIS A 221 8.45 -14.88 1.74
N LYS A 222 9.67 -15.09 2.25
CA LYS A 222 10.55 -14.02 2.77
C LYS A 222 10.77 -12.84 1.81
N ASN A 223 10.83 -13.09 0.51
CA ASN A 223 11.06 -12.04 -0.50
C ASN A 223 9.82 -11.19 -0.82
N ALA A 224 8.62 -11.71 -0.56
CA ALA A 224 7.38 -10.98 -0.74
C ALA A 224 7.31 -9.78 0.22
N LYS A 225 6.72 -8.69 -0.25
CA LYS A 225 6.51 -7.47 0.53
C LYS A 225 5.12 -6.94 0.27
N VAL A 226 4.44 -6.51 1.31
CA VAL A 226 3.22 -5.70 1.21
C VAL A 226 3.61 -4.25 1.41
N ILE A 227 3.27 -3.40 0.44
CA ILE A 227 3.48 -1.95 0.50
C ILE A 227 2.09 -1.30 0.55
N PRO A 228 1.79 -0.50 1.59
CA PRO A 228 0.46 0.08 1.76
C PRO A 228 0.17 1.11 0.68
N VAL A 229 -1.02 1.00 0.08
CA VAL A 229 -1.59 1.98 -0.87
C VAL A 229 -2.68 2.82 -0.20
N ASP A 230 -3.32 2.32 0.84
CA ASP A 230 -4.27 3.14 1.61
C ASP A 230 -3.61 4.42 2.11
N SER A 231 -4.33 5.55 2.04
CA SER A 231 -3.69 6.87 1.98
C SER A 231 -2.97 7.22 3.29
N GLU A 232 -3.59 6.87 4.41
CA GLU A 232 -3.11 7.07 5.75
C GLU A 232 -1.88 6.19 6.05
N HIS A 233 -1.92 4.92 5.65
CA HIS A 233 -0.82 3.98 5.88
C HIS A 233 0.34 4.23 4.94
N SER A 234 0.07 4.67 3.71
CA SER A 234 1.09 5.18 2.80
C SER A 234 1.75 6.43 3.36
N ALA A 235 0.98 7.33 3.98
CA ALA A 235 1.52 8.50 4.66
C ALA A 235 2.42 8.12 5.83
N ILE A 236 1.98 7.19 6.69
CA ILE A 236 2.80 6.62 7.78
C ILE A 236 4.09 6.04 7.21
N PHE A 237 4.00 5.20 6.19
CA PHE A 237 5.15 4.53 5.58
C PHE A 237 6.15 5.51 4.93
N GLN A 238 5.65 6.63 4.37
CA GLN A 238 6.46 7.70 3.81
C GLN A 238 7.18 8.56 4.87
N CYS A 239 6.71 8.55 6.12
CA CYS A 239 7.36 9.25 7.23
C CYS A 239 8.57 8.50 7.80
N LEU A 240 8.74 7.22 7.46
CA LEU A 240 9.77 6.35 8.01
C LEU A 240 11.12 6.51 7.29
N ASP A 241 12.21 6.31 8.04
CA ASP A 241 13.55 6.20 7.44
C ASP A 241 13.71 4.85 6.74
N ASN A 242 13.86 4.87 5.41
CA ASN A 242 14.04 3.66 4.62
C ASN A 242 15.27 2.83 5.02
N ASN A 243 16.30 3.42 5.65
CA ASN A 243 17.43 2.64 6.19
C ASN A 243 17.02 1.71 7.35
N LYS A 244 15.91 2.02 8.03
CA LYS A 244 15.29 1.17 9.06
C LYS A 244 14.25 0.25 8.44
N VAL A 245 13.38 0.79 7.58
CA VAL A 245 12.34 -0.01 6.91
C VAL A 245 12.94 -1.17 6.14
N LEU A 246 14.06 -0.99 5.41
CA LEU A 246 14.72 -2.05 4.66
C LEU A 246 15.29 -3.20 5.52
N LYS A 247 15.36 -3.04 6.85
CA LYS A 247 15.76 -4.10 7.80
C LYS A 247 14.57 -4.94 8.28
N THR A 248 13.36 -4.58 7.88
CA THR A 248 12.10 -5.25 8.20
C THR A 248 11.15 -5.13 7.00
N LYS A 249 9.86 -5.42 7.18
CA LYS A 249 8.80 -5.19 6.20
C LYS A 249 7.45 -5.13 6.92
N CYS A 250 6.46 -4.49 6.31
CA CYS A 250 5.10 -4.46 6.86
C CYS A 250 4.60 -5.88 7.18
N LEU A 251 3.69 -6.00 8.17
CA LEU A 251 3.18 -7.29 8.67
C LEU A 251 4.26 -8.19 9.31
N GLN A 252 5.37 -7.61 9.78
CA GLN A 252 6.40 -8.32 10.52
C GLN A 252 6.41 -7.87 11.98
N ASP A 253 6.58 -8.82 12.90
CA ASP A 253 6.78 -8.51 14.32
C ASP A 253 8.00 -7.61 14.51
N ASN A 254 7.93 -6.71 15.49
CA ASN A 254 8.91 -5.68 15.80
C ASN A 254 9.10 -4.60 14.72
N PHE A 255 8.19 -4.47 13.75
CA PHE A 255 8.29 -3.40 12.74
C PHE A 255 8.38 -2.02 13.39
N SER A 256 7.47 -1.70 14.32
CA SER A 256 7.44 -0.44 15.07
C SER A 256 8.76 -0.20 15.81
N LYS A 257 9.24 -1.21 16.54
CA LYS A 257 10.48 -1.15 17.33
C LYS A 257 11.72 -0.91 16.46
N ILE A 258 11.85 -1.60 15.32
CA ILE A 258 12.97 -1.40 14.39
C ILE A 258 12.98 0.02 13.82
N ASN A 259 11.79 0.57 13.55
CA ASN A 259 11.59 1.90 13.01
C ASN A 259 11.49 3.00 14.08
N ASN A 260 11.67 2.67 15.38
CA ASN A 260 11.55 3.59 16.51
C ASN A 260 10.20 4.33 16.58
N ILE A 261 9.12 3.68 16.13
CA ILE A 261 7.76 4.23 16.19
C ILE A 261 7.24 4.13 17.63
N ASN A 262 6.72 5.23 18.16
CA ASN A 262 6.09 5.28 19.47
C ASN A 262 4.56 5.33 19.39
N LYS A 263 4.02 6.17 18.49
CA LYS A 263 2.58 6.39 18.36
C LYS A 263 2.20 6.81 16.94
N ILE A 264 0.98 6.50 16.52
CA ILE A 264 0.41 6.90 15.23
C ILE A 264 -0.76 7.84 15.45
N PHE A 265 -0.79 8.94 14.69
CA PHE A 265 -1.96 9.79 14.52
C PHE A 265 -2.62 9.49 13.18
N LEU A 266 -3.74 8.78 13.23
CA LEU A 266 -4.47 8.31 12.06
C LEU A 266 -5.53 9.35 11.68
N CYS A 267 -5.22 10.16 10.67
CA CYS A 267 -6.08 11.28 10.26
C CYS A 267 -7.33 10.78 9.53
N SER A 268 -8.48 11.39 9.76
CA SER A 268 -9.76 11.08 9.11
C SER A 268 -10.41 12.35 8.55
N SER A 269 -11.13 12.25 7.44
CA SER A 269 -11.98 13.35 6.96
C SER A 269 -13.13 13.69 7.92
N GLY A 270 -13.53 12.74 8.77
CA GLY A 270 -14.75 12.80 9.59
C GLY A 270 -16.03 12.36 8.85
N GLY A 271 -15.96 12.21 7.52
CA GLY A 271 -17.12 11.87 6.69
C GLY A 271 -18.19 12.96 6.61
N PRO A 272 -19.28 12.73 5.86
CA PRO A 272 -20.35 13.71 5.65
C PRO A 272 -21.16 14.04 6.92
N PHE A 273 -21.09 13.20 7.96
CA PHE A 273 -21.95 13.33 9.14
C PHE A 273 -21.25 13.93 10.37
N GLN A 274 -20.01 14.41 10.21
CA GLN A 274 -19.14 14.87 11.31
C GLN A 274 -19.78 15.94 12.23
N ASN A 275 -20.65 16.79 11.70
CA ASN A 275 -21.24 17.92 12.42
C ASN A 275 -22.74 17.74 12.72
N LEU A 276 -23.30 16.54 12.51
CA LEU A 276 -24.70 16.26 12.79
C LEU A 276 -24.90 15.94 14.27
N THR A 277 -26.07 16.31 14.80
CA THR A 277 -26.49 15.89 16.15
C THR A 277 -26.90 14.42 16.16
N ILE A 278 -26.95 13.79 17.34
CA ILE A 278 -27.45 12.42 17.51
C ILE A 278 -28.86 12.24 16.92
N ASP A 279 -29.76 13.22 17.10
CA ASP A 279 -31.12 13.13 16.55
C ASP A 279 -31.17 13.23 15.03
N GLN A 280 -30.27 14.00 14.43
CA GLN A 280 -30.11 14.04 12.98
C GLN A 280 -29.53 12.71 12.46
N LEU A 281 -28.52 12.16 13.13
CA LEU A 281 -27.90 10.87 12.77
C LEU A 281 -28.91 9.71 12.75
N LYS A 282 -29.93 9.72 13.61
CA LYS A 282 -30.99 8.69 13.58
C LYS A 282 -31.73 8.61 12.24
N ASN A 283 -31.74 9.69 11.46
CA ASN A 283 -32.57 9.84 10.27
C ASN A 283 -31.76 9.97 8.97
N VAL A 284 -30.42 9.94 9.01
CA VAL A 284 -29.61 10.00 7.80
C VAL A 284 -29.78 8.74 6.95
N THR A 285 -29.64 8.91 5.64
CA THR A 285 -29.77 7.84 4.64
C THR A 285 -28.47 7.64 3.87
N SER A 286 -28.39 6.55 3.11
CA SER A 286 -27.29 6.28 2.19
C SER A 286 -27.14 7.38 1.13
N GLU A 287 -28.23 7.99 0.65
CA GLU A 287 -28.19 9.09 -0.30
C GLU A 287 -27.47 10.32 0.29
N ASN A 288 -27.67 10.59 1.59
CA ASN A 288 -26.95 11.67 2.28
C ASN A 288 -25.45 11.35 2.36
N ALA A 289 -25.10 10.09 2.66
CA ALA A 289 -23.71 9.66 2.78
C ALA A 289 -22.95 9.71 1.43
N LEU A 290 -23.61 9.34 0.34
CA LEU A 290 -23.01 9.30 -1.00
C LEU A 290 -22.64 10.69 -1.55
N LYS A 291 -23.06 11.78 -0.90
CA LYS A 291 -22.66 13.16 -1.17
C LYS A 291 -21.40 13.54 -0.36
N HIS A 292 -20.34 12.75 -0.51
CA HIS A 292 -19.11 12.88 0.30
C HIS A 292 -18.37 14.21 0.01
N PRO A 293 -17.92 14.96 1.03
CA PRO A 293 -17.48 16.36 0.90
C PRO A 293 -16.11 16.58 0.22
N LYS A 294 -15.28 15.53 0.11
CA LYS A 294 -13.89 15.63 -0.39
C LYS A 294 -13.56 14.63 -1.48
N TRP A 295 -13.80 13.35 -1.20
CA TRP A 295 -13.44 12.24 -2.07
C TRP A 295 -14.63 11.75 -2.90
N LYS A 296 -14.38 11.41 -4.17
CA LYS A 296 -15.28 10.59 -4.99
C LYS A 296 -14.79 9.15 -4.94
N MET A 297 -15.49 8.30 -4.19
CA MET A 297 -15.06 6.92 -3.89
C MET A 297 -16.14 5.89 -4.25
N GLY A 298 -15.82 4.60 -4.11
CA GLY A 298 -16.80 3.53 -4.22
C GLY A 298 -17.89 3.64 -3.15
N LYS A 299 -19.07 3.06 -3.41
CA LYS A 299 -20.23 3.17 -2.50
C LYS A 299 -19.94 2.63 -1.10
N LYS A 300 -19.35 1.42 -0.99
CA LYS A 300 -19.04 0.76 0.29
C LYS A 300 -18.16 1.62 1.18
N ILE A 301 -17.00 2.06 0.67
CA ILE A 301 -16.06 2.92 1.42
C ILE A 301 -16.67 4.30 1.74
N THR A 302 -17.57 4.81 0.90
CA THR A 302 -18.28 6.07 1.20
C THR A 302 -19.22 5.93 2.40
N ILE A 303 -19.95 4.81 2.49
CA ILE A 303 -20.78 4.51 3.67
C ILE A 303 -19.90 4.27 4.91
N ASP A 304 -18.81 3.51 4.78
CA ASP A 304 -17.88 3.28 5.89
C ASP A 304 -17.22 4.58 6.37
N SER A 305 -16.96 5.52 5.47
CA SER A 305 -16.47 6.85 5.84
C SER A 305 -17.53 7.65 6.61
N ALA A 306 -18.81 7.50 6.26
CA ALA A 306 -19.90 8.20 6.91
C ALA A 306 -20.19 7.67 8.33
N THR A 307 -19.93 6.39 8.60
CA THR A 307 -20.04 5.78 9.94
C THR A 307 -18.73 5.83 10.73
N MET A 308 -17.65 6.33 10.10
CA MET A 308 -16.27 6.18 10.53
C MET A 308 -15.82 4.73 10.79
N MET A 309 -16.57 3.72 10.33
CA MET A 309 -16.09 2.34 10.31
C MET A 309 -14.86 2.19 9.39
N ASN A 310 -14.74 3.00 8.34
CA ASN A 310 -13.54 3.05 7.51
C ASN A 310 -12.30 3.26 8.39
N LYS A 311 -12.36 4.27 9.27
CA LYS A 311 -11.27 4.58 10.19
C LYS A 311 -11.07 3.48 11.25
N GLY A 312 -12.16 2.83 11.68
CA GLY A 312 -12.08 1.64 12.54
C GLY A 312 -11.31 0.48 11.90
N LEU A 313 -11.61 0.15 10.64
CA LEU A 313 -10.88 -0.87 9.87
C LEU A 313 -9.40 -0.49 9.72
N GLU A 314 -9.12 0.78 9.44
CA GLU A 314 -7.75 1.28 9.27
C GLU A 314 -6.93 1.30 10.56
N VAL A 315 -7.57 1.38 11.73
CA VAL A 315 -6.89 1.19 13.03
C VAL A 315 -6.35 -0.24 13.13
N ILE A 316 -7.16 -1.24 12.78
CA ILE A 316 -6.74 -2.66 12.78
C ILE A 316 -5.67 -2.90 11.71
N GLU A 317 -5.83 -2.30 10.53
CA GLU A 317 -4.83 -2.35 9.48
C GLU A 317 -3.49 -1.74 9.93
N THR A 318 -3.51 -0.60 10.62
CA THR A 318 -2.32 0.06 11.19
C THR A 318 -1.61 -0.86 12.18
N HIS A 319 -2.36 -1.49 13.09
CA HIS A 319 -1.83 -2.48 14.02
C HIS A 319 -1.10 -3.61 13.30
N PHE A 320 -1.74 -4.21 12.29
CA PHE A 320 -1.15 -5.32 11.55
C PHE A 320 0.03 -4.92 10.68
N LEU A 321 -0.07 -3.82 9.93
CA LEU A 321 0.99 -3.38 9.01
C LEU A 321 2.26 -2.98 9.74
N PHE A 322 2.14 -2.25 10.85
CA PHE A 322 3.27 -1.60 11.50
C PHE A 322 3.61 -2.17 12.88
N ASP A 323 2.89 -3.20 13.33
CA ASP A 323 3.11 -3.87 14.61
C ASP A 323 3.07 -2.88 15.78
N ILE A 324 2.02 -2.07 15.82
CA ILE A 324 1.80 -1.04 16.85
C ILE A 324 0.61 -1.39 17.71
N ASP A 325 0.74 -1.21 19.03
CA ASP A 325 -0.33 -1.49 19.98
C ASP A 325 -1.53 -0.55 19.76
N TYR A 326 -2.75 -1.05 19.96
CA TYR A 326 -3.97 -0.25 19.77
C TYR A 326 -4.02 1.01 20.63
N LYS A 327 -3.47 0.98 21.85
CA LYS A 327 -3.40 2.16 22.74
C LYS A 327 -2.53 3.29 22.18
N ASP A 328 -1.62 2.96 21.26
CA ASP A 328 -0.66 3.85 20.62
C ASP A 328 -1.12 4.27 19.21
N ILE A 329 -2.40 4.04 18.88
CA ILE A 329 -3.06 4.56 17.69
C ILE A 329 -4.11 5.58 18.13
N GLU A 330 -4.01 6.82 17.67
CA GLU A 330 -5.00 7.86 17.93
C GLU A 330 -5.69 8.27 16.63
N VAL A 331 -7.02 8.10 16.58
CA VAL A 331 -7.82 8.64 15.48
C VAL A 331 -8.05 10.13 15.71
N ILE A 332 -7.71 10.93 14.70
CA ILE A 332 -7.89 12.38 14.73
C ILE A 332 -8.66 12.84 13.49
N VAL A 333 -9.68 13.68 13.69
CA VAL A 333 -10.43 14.25 12.56
C VAL A 333 -9.67 15.45 12.04
N HIS A 334 -9.32 15.40 10.76
CA HIS A 334 -8.66 16.42 9.97
C HIS A 334 -9.43 16.64 8.66
N LYS A 335 -10.44 17.52 8.72
CA LYS A 335 -11.43 17.71 7.63
C LYS A 335 -10.82 18.26 6.33
N GLU A 336 -9.69 18.94 6.39
CA GLU A 336 -9.04 19.49 5.20
C GLU A 336 -8.36 18.40 4.35
N CYS A 337 -8.06 17.23 4.93
CA CYS A 337 -7.46 16.07 4.27
C CYS A 337 -6.12 16.39 3.57
N ILE A 338 -5.31 17.27 4.18
CA ILE A 338 -3.98 17.64 3.65
C ILE A 338 -2.89 16.86 4.37
N ILE A 339 -2.94 16.79 5.71
CA ILE A 339 -2.12 15.85 6.47
C ILE A 339 -2.80 14.49 6.42
N HIS A 340 -2.15 13.51 5.79
CA HIS A 340 -2.75 12.19 5.58
C HIS A 340 -2.58 11.26 6.77
N SER A 341 -1.50 11.39 7.55
CA SER A 341 -1.32 10.81 8.90
C SER A 341 0.03 11.26 9.46
N CYS A 342 0.28 11.01 10.75
CA CYS A 342 1.52 11.36 11.41
C CYS A 342 2.11 10.18 12.22
N VAL A 343 3.43 10.18 12.36
CA VAL A 343 4.20 9.21 13.14
C VAL A 343 4.93 9.95 14.25
N GLU A 344 4.63 9.63 15.50
CA GLU A 344 5.41 10.02 16.68
C GLU A 344 6.50 8.97 16.92
N PHE A 345 7.76 9.41 16.97
CA PHE A 345 8.90 8.55 17.29
C PHE A 345 9.16 8.50 18.80
N ILE A 346 10.02 7.58 19.24
CA ILE A 346 10.37 7.38 20.68
C ILE A 346 10.90 8.64 21.37
N ASP A 347 11.46 9.58 20.63
CA ASP A 347 11.96 10.88 21.11
C ASP A 347 10.90 11.98 21.10
N LYS A 348 9.65 11.63 20.77
CA LYS A 348 8.47 12.52 20.67
C LYS A 348 8.47 13.46 19.47
N SER A 349 9.46 13.36 18.58
CA SER A 349 9.39 14.01 17.28
C SER A 349 8.23 13.44 16.46
N VAL A 350 7.50 14.29 15.76
CA VAL A 350 6.38 13.90 14.90
C VAL A 350 6.69 14.27 13.46
N ILE A 351 6.61 13.27 12.57
CA ILE A 351 6.73 13.47 11.11
C ILE A 351 5.38 13.15 10.48
N SER A 352 4.99 13.93 9.48
CA SER A 352 3.75 13.75 8.73
C SER A 352 4.02 13.82 7.23
N GLN A 353 3.13 13.18 6.45
CA GLN A 353 3.12 13.31 5.00
C GLN A 353 1.89 14.14 4.58
N MET A 354 2.14 15.07 3.64
CA MET A 354 1.13 16.02 3.19
C MET A 354 1.04 16.07 1.67
N TYR A 355 -0.20 16.11 1.16
CA TYR A 355 -0.51 16.45 -0.22
C TYR A 355 -2.00 16.84 -0.34
N TYR A 356 -2.47 17.22 -1.53
CA TYR A 356 -3.92 17.27 -1.77
C TYR A 356 -4.53 15.86 -1.70
N PRO A 357 -5.84 15.73 -1.44
CA PRO A 357 -6.52 14.43 -1.44
C PRO A 357 -6.53 13.78 -2.84
N ASP A 358 -5.48 13.01 -3.15
CA ASP A 358 -5.23 12.37 -4.44
C ASP A 358 -4.51 11.02 -4.26
N MET A 359 -5.17 9.93 -4.69
CA MET A 359 -4.64 8.57 -4.57
C MET A 359 -3.45 8.28 -5.49
N GLN A 360 -3.14 9.14 -6.47
CA GLN A 360 -1.99 8.96 -7.35
C GLN A 360 -0.67 8.95 -6.58
N ILE A 361 -0.53 9.76 -5.53
CA ILE A 361 0.69 9.79 -4.69
C ILE A 361 0.92 8.48 -3.95
N PRO A 362 -0.02 7.95 -3.13
CA PRO A 362 0.21 6.72 -2.40
C PRO A 362 0.36 5.51 -3.33
N ILE A 363 -0.39 5.46 -4.45
CA ILE A 363 -0.23 4.42 -5.47
C ILE A 363 1.18 4.50 -6.07
N LEU A 364 1.62 5.68 -6.53
CA LEU A 364 2.93 5.85 -7.14
C LEU A 364 4.04 5.47 -6.16
N TYR A 365 3.95 5.90 -4.90
CA TYR A 365 4.97 5.58 -3.91
C TYR A 365 5.10 4.07 -3.69
N SER A 366 3.99 3.32 -3.69
CA SER A 366 4.05 1.85 -3.61
C SER A 366 4.82 1.20 -4.77
N LEU A 367 4.72 1.83 -5.96
CA LEU A 367 5.38 1.37 -7.17
C LEU A 367 6.82 1.85 -7.31
N THR A 368 7.22 2.93 -6.65
CA THR A 368 8.58 3.47 -6.74
C THR A 368 9.45 3.18 -5.53
N TRP A 369 8.86 2.89 -4.37
CA TRP A 369 9.60 2.62 -3.13
C TRP A 369 10.73 1.59 -3.38
N PRO A 370 11.95 1.84 -2.86
CA PRO A 370 12.33 2.89 -1.90
C PRO A 370 12.65 4.27 -2.51
N ASP A 371 12.51 4.42 -3.82
CA ASP A 371 12.81 5.64 -4.56
C ASP A 371 11.56 6.50 -4.77
N ARG A 372 11.80 7.71 -5.27
CA ARG A 372 10.76 8.60 -5.82
C ARG A 372 11.14 9.01 -7.23
N ILE A 373 10.14 9.24 -8.06
CA ILE A 373 10.31 9.72 -9.43
C ILE A 373 9.60 11.07 -9.61
N LYS A 374 9.93 11.76 -10.70
CA LYS A 374 9.31 13.05 -11.02
C LYS A 374 7.85 12.86 -11.47
N THR A 375 6.98 13.77 -11.07
CA THR A 375 5.59 13.88 -11.54
C THR A 375 5.30 15.31 -12.01
N ASN A 376 4.19 15.50 -12.72
CA ASN A 376 3.64 16.82 -13.07
C ASN A 376 2.39 17.17 -12.26
N LEU A 377 2.19 16.51 -11.11
CA LEU A 377 1.08 16.80 -10.22
C LEU A 377 1.19 18.23 -9.66
N LYS A 378 0.04 18.86 -9.35
CA LYS A 378 -0.01 20.24 -8.83
C LYS A 378 0.79 20.32 -7.51
N PRO A 379 1.81 21.19 -7.40
CA PRO A 379 2.48 21.41 -6.12
C PRO A 379 1.50 21.85 -5.03
N LEU A 380 1.68 21.34 -3.81
CA LEU A 380 0.91 21.76 -2.66
C LEU A 380 1.21 23.24 -2.36
N ASP A 381 0.16 24.05 -2.25
CA ASP A 381 0.26 25.47 -1.90
C ASP A 381 -0.29 25.65 -0.48
N LEU A 382 0.60 25.71 0.50
CA LEU A 382 0.23 25.82 1.91
C LEU A 382 -0.37 27.20 2.24
N ALA A 383 0.04 28.25 1.53
CA ALA A 383 -0.53 29.59 1.73
C ALA A 383 -1.99 29.61 1.23
N GLN A 384 -2.29 28.94 0.12
CA GLN A 384 -3.65 28.75 -0.37
C GLN A 384 -4.50 27.88 0.56
N VAL A 385 -3.92 26.82 1.12
CA VAL A 385 -4.60 25.95 2.11
C VAL A 385 -4.95 26.74 3.37
N SER A 386 -4.04 27.61 3.83
CA SER A 386 -4.16 28.51 4.99
C SER A 386 -4.31 27.81 6.34
N THR A 387 -5.36 27.00 6.53
CA THR A 387 -5.79 26.51 7.83
C THR A 387 -5.86 24.99 7.84
N LEU A 388 -5.32 24.36 8.89
CA LEU A 388 -5.42 22.93 9.15
C LEU A 388 -6.02 22.77 10.55
N THR A 389 -7.09 21.98 10.67
CA THR A 389 -7.78 21.78 11.94
C THR A 389 -7.74 20.32 12.38
N PHE A 390 -7.76 20.11 13.69
CA PHE A 390 -7.68 18.80 14.31
C PHE A 390 -8.61 18.74 15.53
N HIS A 391 -9.40 17.67 15.63
CA HIS A 391 -10.18 17.40 16.83
C HIS A 391 -10.41 15.90 17.00
N LYS A 392 -10.79 15.49 18.21
CA LYS A 392 -11.14 14.10 18.49
C LYS A 392 -12.50 13.75 17.88
N PRO A 393 -12.70 12.54 17.35
CA PRO A 393 -14.02 12.06 16.94
C PRO A 393 -14.87 11.76 18.18
N SER A 394 -16.19 12.02 18.09
CA SER A 394 -17.12 11.64 19.15
C SER A 394 -17.49 10.16 19.02
N LEU A 395 -17.08 9.33 19.98
CA LEU A 395 -17.41 7.89 19.98
C LEU A 395 -18.90 7.60 20.17
N GLU A 396 -19.67 8.54 20.72
CA GLU A 396 -21.13 8.46 20.79
C GLU A 396 -21.80 8.58 19.40
N HIS A 397 -21.32 9.52 18.58
CA HIS A 397 -21.80 9.75 17.20
C HIS A 397 -21.26 8.67 16.24
N PHE A 398 -20.07 8.15 16.52
CA PHE A 398 -19.34 7.18 15.69
C PHE A 398 -18.97 5.90 16.47
N PRO A 399 -19.97 5.11 16.92
CA PRO A 399 -19.73 3.92 17.74
C PRO A 399 -18.92 2.83 17.01
N CYS A 400 -18.94 2.82 15.67
CA CYS A 400 -18.15 1.89 14.87
C CYS A 400 -16.63 1.99 15.14
N ILE A 401 -16.12 3.16 15.48
CA ILE A 401 -14.71 3.32 15.89
C ILE A 401 -14.45 2.45 17.13
N LYS A 402 -15.30 2.59 18.16
CA LYS A 402 -15.17 1.83 19.41
C LYS A 402 -15.25 0.32 19.16
N LEU A 403 -16.20 -0.13 18.35
CA LEU A 403 -16.35 -1.55 17.99
C LEU A 403 -15.08 -2.11 17.31
N ALA A 404 -14.45 -1.32 16.44
CA ALA A 404 -13.21 -1.73 15.78
C ALA A 404 -12.02 -1.84 16.76
N TYR A 405 -11.85 -0.86 17.67
CA TYR A 405 -10.84 -0.97 18.73
C TYR A 405 -11.08 -2.19 19.61
N GLN A 406 -12.34 -2.44 20.01
CA GLN A 406 -12.69 -3.60 20.84
C GLN A 406 -12.38 -4.93 20.14
N ALA A 407 -12.78 -5.06 18.86
CA ALA A 407 -12.49 -6.25 18.06
C ALA A 407 -10.98 -6.46 17.87
N GLY A 408 -10.25 -5.38 17.57
CA GLY A 408 -8.80 -5.39 17.44
C GLY A 408 -8.08 -5.82 18.72
N ILE A 409 -8.42 -5.20 19.86
CA ILE A 409 -7.82 -5.50 21.18
C ILE A 409 -8.13 -6.93 21.61
N LYS A 410 -9.35 -7.43 21.37
CA LYS A 410 -9.69 -8.83 21.65
C LYS A 410 -8.85 -9.81 20.81
N GLY A 411 -8.34 -9.39 19.66
CA GLY A 411 -7.54 -10.21 18.77
C GLY A 411 -8.32 -11.41 18.24
N ASN A 412 -7.65 -12.56 18.13
CA ASN A 412 -8.24 -13.78 17.56
C ASN A 412 -8.90 -13.48 16.18
N PHE A 413 -10.13 -13.94 15.93
CA PHE A 413 -10.84 -13.68 14.69
C PHE A 413 -11.92 -12.58 14.82
N TYR A 414 -11.93 -11.82 15.92
CA TYR A 414 -12.87 -10.70 16.06
C TYR A 414 -12.75 -9.65 14.94
N PRO A 415 -11.55 -9.32 14.41
CA PRO A 415 -11.42 -8.48 13.22
C PRO A 415 -12.07 -9.07 11.95
N THR A 416 -11.96 -10.38 11.73
CA THR A 416 -12.66 -11.09 10.64
C THR A 416 -14.17 -10.95 10.77
N VAL A 417 -14.68 -11.13 11.98
CA VAL A 417 -16.11 -11.00 12.30
C VAL A 417 -16.60 -9.55 12.14
N LEU A 418 -15.81 -8.58 12.60
CA LEU A 418 -16.09 -7.14 12.44
C LEU A 418 -16.24 -6.78 10.96
N ASN A 419 -15.26 -7.15 10.13
CA ASN A 419 -15.30 -6.84 8.71
C ASN A 419 -16.51 -7.49 8.03
N ALA A 420 -16.73 -8.78 8.27
CA ALA A 420 -17.82 -9.55 7.67
C ALA A 420 -19.22 -9.02 8.05
N SER A 421 -19.45 -8.75 9.33
CA SER A 421 -20.73 -8.17 9.79
C SER A 421 -20.93 -6.75 9.27
N ASN A 422 -19.86 -5.95 9.19
CA ASN A 422 -19.92 -4.63 8.58
C ASN A 422 -20.25 -4.68 7.09
N GLU A 423 -19.73 -5.64 6.31
CA GLU A 423 -20.09 -5.78 4.90
C GLU A 423 -21.61 -5.93 4.70
N ILE A 424 -22.27 -6.72 5.54
CA ILE A 424 -23.73 -6.89 5.51
C ILE A 424 -24.44 -5.62 6.00
N ALA A 425 -24.07 -5.09 7.16
CA ALA A 425 -24.73 -3.92 7.74
C ALA A 425 -24.58 -2.67 6.84
N ASN A 426 -23.40 -2.45 6.26
CA ASN A 426 -23.14 -1.40 5.27
C ASN A 426 -24.06 -1.57 4.05
N ASN A 427 -24.14 -2.78 3.48
CA ASN A 427 -24.98 -3.03 2.32
C ASN A 427 -26.47 -2.84 2.61
N LEU A 428 -26.94 -3.27 3.78
CA LEU A 428 -28.32 -3.04 4.22
C LEU A 428 -28.62 -1.55 4.33
N PHE A 429 -27.73 -0.75 4.92
CA PHE A 429 -27.90 0.70 5.00
C PHE A 429 -27.84 1.36 3.62
N LEU A 430 -26.89 0.93 2.78
CA LEU A 430 -26.76 1.41 1.40
C LEU A 430 -28.06 1.25 0.61
N ASN A 431 -28.75 0.12 0.81
CA ASN A 431 -30.03 -0.21 0.17
C ASN A 431 -31.26 0.22 1.00
N ASN A 432 -31.09 1.15 1.95
CA ASN A 432 -32.16 1.74 2.76
C ASN A 432 -32.99 0.71 3.55
N LYS A 433 -32.39 -0.40 3.96
CA LYS A 433 -33.04 -1.47 4.72
C LYS A 433 -32.94 -1.31 6.23
N ILE A 434 -31.94 -0.56 6.70
CA ILE A 434 -31.72 -0.25 8.12
C ILE A 434 -31.32 1.23 8.27
N LYS A 435 -31.38 1.76 9.50
CA LYS A 435 -30.95 3.11 9.85
C LYS A 435 -29.47 3.15 10.24
N TYR A 436 -28.95 4.35 10.50
CA TYR A 436 -27.54 4.59 10.83
C TYR A 436 -27.06 3.81 12.06
N PHE A 437 -27.78 3.88 13.19
CA PHE A 437 -27.36 3.22 14.43
C PHE A 437 -27.57 1.70 14.43
N ASP A 438 -28.45 1.19 13.55
CA ASP A 438 -28.64 -0.24 13.34
C ASP A 438 -27.36 -0.90 12.83
N ILE A 439 -26.53 -0.16 12.06
CA ILE A 439 -25.22 -0.64 11.59
C ILE A 439 -24.36 -1.07 12.77
N SER A 440 -24.14 -0.16 13.72
CA SER A 440 -23.34 -0.47 14.91
C SER A 440 -24.01 -1.50 15.82
N SER A 441 -25.33 -1.50 15.91
CA SER A 441 -26.08 -2.47 16.72
C SER A 441 -25.89 -3.90 16.21
N ILE A 442 -26.09 -4.12 14.90
CA ILE A 442 -25.91 -5.43 14.26
C ILE A 442 -24.46 -5.90 14.45
N ILE A 443 -23.48 -5.05 14.17
CA ILE A 443 -22.06 -5.40 14.33
C ILE A 443 -21.74 -5.78 15.78
N SER A 444 -22.23 -5.03 16.77
CA SER A 444 -22.03 -5.35 18.19
C SER A 444 -22.59 -6.72 18.55
N GLN A 445 -23.83 -7.00 18.14
CA GLN A 445 -24.50 -8.28 18.43
C GLN A 445 -23.78 -9.48 17.78
N VAL A 446 -23.25 -9.33 16.57
CA VAL A 446 -22.45 -10.39 15.93
C VAL A 446 -21.12 -10.61 16.68
N LEU A 447 -20.44 -9.53 17.06
CA LEU A 447 -19.20 -9.61 17.85
C LEU A 447 -19.44 -10.26 19.22
N GLU A 448 -20.53 -9.94 19.90
CA GLU A 448 -20.93 -10.55 21.18
C GLU A 448 -21.29 -12.03 21.04
N SER A 449 -21.86 -12.42 19.89
CA SER A 449 -22.20 -13.82 19.59
C SER A 449 -21.00 -14.69 19.24
N PHE A 450 -19.85 -14.09 18.91
CA PHE A 450 -18.66 -14.82 18.49
C PHE A 450 -17.87 -15.37 19.67
N ASN A 451 -17.55 -16.66 19.63
CA ASN A 451 -16.64 -17.30 20.57
C ASN A 451 -15.28 -17.51 19.90
N SER A 452 -14.21 -17.13 20.59
CA SER A 452 -12.84 -17.28 20.08
C SER A 452 -12.53 -18.73 19.73
N GLN A 453 -11.86 -18.94 18.61
CA GLN A 453 -11.43 -20.26 18.17
C GLN A 453 -9.92 -20.42 18.30
N LYS A 454 -9.44 -21.66 18.50
CA LYS A 454 -8.01 -21.94 18.41
C LYS A 454 -7.54 -21.62 16.99
N VAL A 455 -6.49 -20.82 16.87
CA VAL A 455 -5.92 -20.43 15.58
C VAL A 455 -5.20 -21.62 14.98
N SER A 456 -5.58 -22.03 13.76
CA SER A 456 -4.92 -23.12 13.06
C SER A 456 -3.44 -22.81 12.78
N GLU A 457 -2.57 -23.80 12.97
CA GLU A 457 -1.13 -23.65 12.76
C GLU A 457 -0.75 -23.69 11.28
N ASN A 458 -1.41 -24.57 10.51
CA ASN A 458 -1.24 -24.68 9.08
C ASN A 458 -1.91 -23.49 8.36
N SER A 459 -1.25 -22.94 7.34
CA SER A 459 -1.76 -21.77 6.60
C SER A 459 -3.03 -22.05 5.80
N GLU A 460 -3.18 -23.23 5.22
CA GLU A 460 -4.36 -23.64 4.47
C GLU A 460 -5.57 -23.81 5.39
N ASP A 461 -5.40 -24.53 6.50
CA ASP A 461 -6.43 -24.67 7.53
C ASP A 461 -6.82 -23.31 8.12
N LEU A 462 -5.85 -22.41 8.33
CA LEU A 462 -6.10 -21.05 8.81
C LEU A 462 -6.89 -20.22 7.79
N MET A 463 -6.60 -20.35 6.49
CA MET A 463 -7.36 -19.68 5.45
C MET A 463 -8.81 -20.19 5.39
N ASN A 464 -9.00 -21.52 5.47
CA ASN A 464 -10.32 -22.14 5.55
C ASN A 464 -11.09 -21.69 6.79
N GLN A 465 -10.41 -21.59 7.94
CA GLN A 465 -11.00 -21.07 9.18
C GLN A 465 -11.46 -19.62 9.03
N ILE A 466 -10.65 -18.75 8.42
CA ILE A 466 -11.01 -17.35 8.15
C ILE A 466 -12.23 -17.27 7.22
N LEU A 467 -12.26 -18.08 6.15
CA LEU A 467 -13.38 -18.17 5.22
C LEU A 467 -14.68 -18.60 5.92
N GLN A 468 -14.62 -19.64 6.76
CA GLN A 468 -15.77 -20.13 7.52
C GLN A 468 -16.30 -19.08 8.49
N ILE A 469 -15.42 -18.44 9.26
CA ILE A 469 -15.81 -17.38 10.21
C ILE A 469 -16.39 -16.18 9.49
N HIS A 470 -15.81 -15.79 8.35
CA HIS A 470 -16.33 -14.72 7.51
C HIS A 470 -17.75 -15.06 6.98
N SER A 471 -18.00 -16.28 6.50
CA SER A 471 -19.35 -16.71 6.09
C SER A 471 -20.33 -16.67 7.24
N TRP A 472 -19.96 -17.30 8.37
CA TRP A 472 -20.78 -17.35 9.58
C TRP A 472 -21.17 -15.95 10.06
N ALA A 473 -20.24 -15.00 10.07
CA ALA A 473 -20.50 -13.64 10.55
C ALA A 473 -21.48 -12.89 9.62
N LYS A 474 -21.40 -13.13 8.30
CA LYS A 474 -22.37 -12.56 7.34
C LYS A 474 -23.76 -13.15 7.52
N GLU A 475 -23.85 -14.47 7.68
CA GLU A 475 -25.10 -15.17 7.95
C GLU A 475 -25.72 -14.67 9.26
N LYS A 476 -24.92 -14.58 10.33
CA LYS A 476 -25.35 -14.09 11.64
C LYS A 476 -25.86 -12.64 11.59
N ALA A 477 -25.17 -11.76 10.87
CA ALA A 477 -25.62 -10.37 10.66
C ALA A 477 -26.96 -10.31 9.93
N THR A 478 -27.14 -11.16 8.91
CA THR A 478 -28.38 -11.28 8.14
C THR A 478 -29.52 -11.81 9.01
N ASP A 479 -29.26 -12.80 9.85
CA ASP A 479 -30.24 -13.34 10.80
C ASP A 479 -30.72 -12.30 11.81
N ILE A 480 -29.81 -11.49 12.36
CA ILE A 480 -30.15 -10.40 13.27
C ILE A 480 -31.05 -9.38 12.58
N TYR A 481 -30.70 -8.98 11.35
CA TYR A 481 -31.53 -8.09 10.54
C TYR A 481 -32.92 -8.68 10.29
N ASN A 482 -33.01 -9.95 9.89
CA ASN A 482 -34.29 -10.61 9.63
C ASN A 482 -35.15 -10.66 10.90
N LYS A 483 -34.59 -11.02 12.06
CA LYS A 483 -35.34 -11.07 13.33
C LYS A 483 -35.98 -9.73 13.67
N HIS A 484 -35.27 -8.62 13.48
CA HIS A 484 -35.77 -7.27 13.75
C HIS A 484 -36.81 -6.76 12.74
N ASN A 485 -36.87 -7.32 11.53
CA ASN A 485 -37.88 -6.95 10.52
C ASN A 485 -39.17 -7.78 10.60
N TYR A 486 -39.12 -8.96 11.21
CA TYR A 486 -40.27 -9.84 11.41
C TYR A 486 -40.83 -9.77 12.85
N SER A 487 -40.32 -8.86 13.68
CA SER A 487 -40.90 -8.47 14.97
C SER A 487 -41.46 -7.06 14.88
#